data_AF-A0A7S4MAW2-F1
#
_entry.id   AF-A0A7S4MAW2-F1
#
_cell.length_a   1.000
_cell.length_b   1.000
_cell.length_c   1.000
_cell.angle_alpha   90.00
_cell.angle_beta   90.00
_cell.angle_gamma   90.00
#
_symmetry.space_group_name_H-M   'P 1'
#
loop_
_entity.id
_entity.type
_entity.pdbx_description
1 polymer ?
#
loop_
_entity_poly.entity_id
_entity_poly.type
_entity_poly.pdbx_seq_one_letter_code
_entity_poly.pdbx_strand_id
1 'polypeptide(L)'
;FFRFVLFMTEGISVDDELSFGAALASKRAVKTLYKSTIKYSESLKASNSDAITFCNNLADIYNSEWIKQSPHIDIAKYLRYFCATLQSINQAHLDMVTAFNKDVCDPLKNFVSYDFLEMQQAKKKVLNTASECDSTRAKIDSAMQGRKRIGSSKTKPADPAQIAQYERELERLKKEQVENRQNFSLVLAQTHQKKETKLLKAMFDMVNIQHDYHEKSMFMLDNLKPKIKGLEEQIQESSKGIICSKEGHLLVKSSAAMQGGWQKHWFVLKDGYLFSYKSKKDASSADQPLNIMFCTTRTPPAVAGKGADCIFEIMNRDKKKPLVLQAETETEKNAWLEAIQ
;
A
#
# COMPACT_ATOMS: atom_id res chain seq x y z
N PHE A 1 -65.19 18.08 23.42
CA PHE A 1 -64.90 16.64 23.60
C PHE A 1 -64.40 15.96 22.31
N PHE A 2 -64.92 16.25 21.11
CA PHE A 2 -64.40 15.70 19.84
C PHE A 2 -63.04 16.25 19.33
N ARG A 3 -62.44 17.21 20.03
CA ARG A 3 -61.16 17.85 19.64
C ARG A 3 -59.93 17.28 20.36
N PHE A 4 -60.09 16.28 21.22
CA PHE A 4 -59.05 15.81 22.14
C PHE A 4 -58.47 14.42 21.83
N VAL A 5 -58.96 13.72 20.80
CA VAL A 5 -58.64 12.28 20.60
C VAL A 5 -57.60 11.98 19.51
N LEU A 6 -57.26 12.87 18.57
CA LEU A 6 -56.44 12.47 17.42
C LEU A 6 -55.48 13.56 16.94
N PHE A 7 -54.50 13.92 17.76
CA PHE A 7 -53.34 14.69 17.31
C PHE A 7 -52.05 14.14 17.92
N MET A 8 -51.84 12.83 17.83
CA MET A 8 -50.47 12.36 17.68
C MET A 8 -50.06 12.82 16.28
N THR A 9 -49.26 13.87 16.21
CA THR A 9 -48.41 14.08 15.04
C THR A 9 -47.54 12.86 14.94
N GLU A 10 -48.02 11.86 14.19
CA GLU A 10 -47.24 10.69 13.82
C GLU A 10 -46.06 11.26 13.04
N GLY A 11 -44.96 11.54 13.75
CA GLY A 11 -43.63 11.89 13.25
C GLY A 11 -42.87 10.61 12.90
N ILE A 12 -41.74 10.70 12.20
CA ILE A 12 -40.89 9.52 11.93
C ILE A 12 -40.68 8.82 13.28
N SER A 13 -40.84 7.48 13.32
CA SER A 13 -40.67 6.75 14.58
C SER A 13 -39.29 7.06 15.16
N VAL A 14 -39.18 7.16 16.49
CA VAL A 14 -37.89 7.36 17.16
C VAL A 14 -36.90 6.26 16.72
N ASP A 15 -37.40 5.03 16.53
CA ASP A 15 -36.60 3.90 16.06
C ASP A 15 -36.10 4.09 14.62
N ASP A 16 -36.92 4.66 13.74
CA ASP A 16 -36.54 4.95 12.34
C ASP A 16 -35.49 6.08 12.28
N GLU A 17 -35.60 7.11 13.13
CA GLU A 17 -34.59 8.17 13.23
C GLU A 17 -33.25 7.64 13.76
N LEU A 18 -33.28 6.83 14.82
CA LEU A 18 -32.09 6.17 15.35
C LEU A 18 -31.44 5.26 14.30
N SER A 19 -32.25 4.45 13.61
CA SER A 19 -31.81 3.54 12.56
C SER A 19 -31.22 4.30 11.36
N PHE A 20 -31.82 5.43 10.96
CA PHE A 20 -31.30 6.29 9.92
C PHE A 20 -29.97 6.94 10.31
N GLY A 21 -29.85 7.40 11.56
CA GLY A 21 -28.59 7.91 12.11
C GLY A 21 -27.48 6.86 12.04
N ALA A 22 -27.77 5.63 12.45
CA ALA A 22 -26.84 4.50 12.36
C ALA A 22 -26.47 4.15 10.91
N ALA A 23 -27.42 4.23 9.98
CA ALA A 23 -27.16 4.03 8.56
C ALA A 23 -26.24 5.12 7.98
N LEU A 24 -26.41 6.39 8.36
CA LEU A 24 -25.51 7.47 7.95
C LEU A 24 -24.10 7.33 8.54
N ALA A 25 -23.98 6.89 9.79
CA ALA A 25 -22.68 6.57 10.38
C ALA A 25 -21.99 5.44 9.60
N SER A 26 -22.74 4.39 9.27
CA SER A 26 -22.28 3.27 8.44
C SER A 26 -21.82 3.75 7.05
N LYS A 27 -22.58 4.64 6.39
CA LYS A 27 -22.19 5.25 5.10
C LYS A 27 -20.81 5.91 5.18
N ARG A 28 -20.56 6.67 6.25
CA ARG A 28 -19.26 7.36 6.44
C ARG A 28 -18.14 6.35 6.62
N ALA A 29 -18.35 5.30 7.43
CA ALA A 29 -17.36 4.25 7.64
C ALA A 29 -17.04 3.49 6.34
N VAL A 30 -18.05 3.06 5.59
CA VAL A 30 -17.86 2.37 4.30
C VAL A 30 -17.20 3.28 3.27
N LYS A 31 -17.53 4.57 3.25
CA LYS A 31 -16.86 5.54 2.38
C LYS A 31 -15.37 5.70 2.72
N THR A 32 -15.01 5.68 4.00
CA THR A 32 -13.61 5.69 4.44
C THR A 32 -12.91 4.41 4.00
N LEU A 33 -13.53 3.23 4.20
CA LEU A 33 -13.00 1.95 3.74
C LEU A 33 -12.75 1.98 2.23
N TYR A 34 -13.74 2.37 1.43
CA TYR A 34 -13.62 2.49 -0.03
C TYR A 34 -12.43 3.36 -0.45
N LYS A 35 -12.23 4.52 0.20
CA LYS A 35 -11.06 5.38 -0.09
C LYS A 35 -9.73 4.67 0.21
N SER A 36 -9.66 3.94 1.31
CA SER A 36 -8.46 3.15 1.65
C SER A 36 -8.24 2.02 0.65
N THR A 37 -9.30 1.33 0.23
CA THR A 37 -9.27 0.27 -0.80
C THR A 37 -8.76 0.79 -2.15
N ILE A 38 -9.19 1.98 -2.57
CA ILE A 38 -8.68 2.62 -3.79
C ILE A 38 -7.19 2.92 -3.69
N LYS A 39 -6.75 3.54 -2.59
CA LYS A 39 -5.33 3.83 -2.36
C LYS A 39 -4.48 2.57 -2.37
N TYR A 40 -4.97 1.50 -1.74
CA TYR A 40 -4.32 0.20 -1.76
C TYR A 40 -4.20 -0.34 -3.19
N SER A 41 -5.27 -0.29 -3.99
CA SER A 41 -5.21 -0.69 -5.40
C SER A 41 -4.23 0.16 -6.22
N GLU A 42 -4.13 1.46 -5.96
CA GLU A 42 -3.15 2.35 -6.61
C GLU A 42 -1.71 1.96 -6.24
N SER A 43 -1.46 1.62 -4.98
CA SER A 43 -0.15 1.11 -4.54
C SER A 43 0.22 -0.22 -5.22
N LEU A 44 -0.75 -1.13 -5.38
CA LEU A 44 -0.51 -2.38 -6.12
C LEU A 44 -0.16 -2.11 -7.60
N LYS A 45 -0.87 -1.17 -8.26
CA LYS A 45 -0.56 -0.75 -9.63
C LYS A 45 0.86 -0.19 -9.77
N ALA A 46 1.25 0.70 -8.85
CA ALA A 46 2.59 1.28 -8.84
C ALA A 46 3.65 0.19 -8.65
N SER A 47 3.47 -0.69 -7.67
CA SER A 47 4.38 -1.82 -7.43
C SER A 47 4.53 -2.73 -8.66
N ASN A 48 3.44 -3.04 -9.36
CA ASN A 48 3.49 -3.83 -10.58
C ASN A 48 4.24 -3.11 -11.72
N SER A 49 4.03 -1.80 -11.87
CA SER A 49 4.75 -0.98 -12.86
C SER A 49 6.26 -0.96 -12.60
N ASP A 50 6.66 -0.82 -11.34
CA ASP A 50 8.06 -0.84 -10.94
C ASP A 50 8.69 -2.22 -11.18
N ALA A 51 7.94 -3.29 -10.89
CA ALA A 51 8.40 -4.65 -11.14
C ALA A 51 8.55 -4.98 -12.63
N ILE A 52 7.68 -4.44 -13.50
CA ILE A 52 7.83 -4.52 -14.95
C ILE A 52 9.10 -3.79 -15.40
N THR A 53 9.33 -2.58 -14.90
CA THR A 53 10.53 -1.79 -15.19
C THR A 53 11.80 -2.55 -14.79
N PHE A 54 11.80 -3.16 -13.61
CA PHE A 54 12.90 -4.02 -13.15
C PHE A 54 13.16 -5.19 -14.11
N CYS A 55 12.11 -5.89 -14.55
CA CYS A 55 12.25 -7.00 -15.48
C CYS A 55 12.79 -6.56 -16.85
N ASN A 56 12.39 -5.39 -17.35
CA ASN A 56 12.93 -4.84 -18.59
C ASN A 56 14.43 -4.54 -18.48
N ASN A 57 14.84 -3.91 -17.37
CA ASN A 57 16.27 -3.67 -17.11
C ASN A 57 17.06 -4.97 -16.99
N LEU A 58 16.49 -5.99 -16.35
CA LEU A 58 17.11 -7.33 -16.27
C LEU A 58 17.23 -7.98 -17.65
N ALA A 59 16.24 -7.75 -18.52
CA ALA A 59 16.25 -8.20 -19.90
C ALA A 59 17.36 -7.57 -20.73
N ASP A 60 17.56 -6.26 -20.57
CA ASP A 60 18.66 -5.55 -21.21
C ASP A 60 20.02 -6.10 -20.74
N ILE A 61 20.16 -6.37 -19.43
CA ILE A 61 21.39 -6.95 -18.88
C ILE A 61 21.68 -8.31 -19.50
N TYR A 62 20.74 -9.27 -19.49
CA TYR A 62 21.05 -10.61 -20.01
C TYR A 62 21.22 -10.66 -21.53
N ASN A 63 20.71 -9.66 -22.26
CA ASN A 63 20.93 -9.52 -23.70
C ASN A 63 22.24 -8.79 -24.04
N SER A 64 22.91 -8.20 -23.06
CA SER A 64 24.19 -7.52 -23.25
C SER A 64 25.30 -8.47 -23.68
N GLU A 65 26.21 -7.95 -24.50
CA GLU A 65 27.24 -8.77 -25.12
C GLU A 65 28.26 -9.30 -24.09
N TRP A 66 28.60 -8.50 -23.07
CA TRP A 66 29.53 -8.91 -22.01
C TRP A 66 28.98 -10.06 -21.15
N ILE A 67 27.66 -10.17 -20.98
CA ILE A 67 27.03 -11.31 -20.31
C ILE A 67 27.11 -12.57 -21.18
N LYS A 68 26.85 -12.44 -22.49
CA LYS A 68 26.90 -13.57 -23.43
C LYS A 68 28.30 -14.15 -23.60
N GLN A 69 29.32 -13.31 -23.41
CA GLN A 69 30.73 -13.69 -23.52
C GLN A 69 31.31 -14.27 -22.21
N SER A 70 30.51 -14.42 -21.14
CA SER A 70 31.01 -14.94 -19.87
C SER A 70 31.51 -16.39 -20.01
N PRO A 71 32.79 -16.68 -19.68
CA PRO A 71 33.40 -17.98 -19.99
C PRO A 71 33.13 -19.06 -18.92
N HIS A 72 32.68 -18.68 -17.73
CA HIS A 72 32.65 -19.60 -16.57
C HIS A 72 31.23 -20.05 -16.22
N ILE A 73 30.25 -19.16 -16.34
CA ILE A 73 28.86 -19.42 -16.00
C ILE A 73 28.00 -18.90 -17.15
N ASP A 74 27.01 -19.68 -17.56
CA ASP A 74 25.97 -19.22 -18.50
C ASP A 74 25.01 -18.28 -17.76
N ILE A 75 25.50 -17.09 -17.40
CA ILE A 75 24.76 -16.07 -16.65
C ILE A 75 23.49 -15.69 -17.44
N ALA A 76 23.59 -15.61 -18.77
CA ALA A 76 22.49 -15.30 -19.65
C ALA A 76 21.30 -16.26 -19.46
N LYS A 77 21.57 -17.57 -19.37
CA LYS A 77 20.53 -18.59 -19.13
C LYS A 77 19.81 -18.39 -17.79
N TYR A 78 20.52 -18.13 -16.70
CA TYR A 78 19.89 -17.97 -15.39
C TYR A 78 19.13 -16.65 -15.27
N LEU A 79 19.70 -15.55 -15.75
CA LEU A 79 19.01 -14.27 -15.78
C LEU A 79 17.73 -14.33 -16.63
N ARG A 80 17.75 -15.09 -17.74
CA ARG A 80 16.55 -15.37 -18.53
C ARG A 80 15.49 -16.13 -17.73
N TYR A 81 15.87 -17.16 -16.98
CA TYR A 81 14.92 -17.88 -16.10
C TYR A 81 14.32 -16.96 -15.02
N PHE A 82 15.15 -16.13 -14.39
CA PHE A 82 14.69 -15.15 -13.39
C PHE A 82 13.73 -14.14 -14.01
N CYS A 83 14.11 -13.53 -15.14
CA CYS A 83 13.27 -12.57 -15.84
C CYS A 83 11.93 -13.17 -16.27
N ALA A 84 11.92 -14.36 -16.89
CA ALA A 84 10.69 -15.01 -17.33
C ALA A 84 9.75 -15.35 -16.15
N THR A 85 10.32 -15.80 -15.03
CA THR A 85 9.54 -16.10 -13.81
C THR A 85 8.95 -14.82 -13.22
N LEU A 86 9.75 -13.75 -13.08
CA LEU A 86 9.30 -12.48 -12.55
C LEU A 86 8.25 -11.81 -13.45
N GLN A 87 8.40 -11.89 -14.77
CA GLN A 87 7.37 -11.41 -15.72
C GLN A 87 6.06 -12.16 -15.55
N SER A 88 6.11 -13.48 -15.33
CA SER A 88 4.92 -14.28 -15.06
C SER A 88 4.23 -13.90 -13.75
N ILE A 89 5.02 -13.62 -12.70
CA ILE A 89 4.52 -13.12 -11.41
C ILE A 89 3.89 -11.72 -11.57
N ASN A 90 4.52 -10.83 -12.35
CA ASN A 90 3.97 -9.51 -12.64
C ASN A 90 2.64 -9.60 -13.40
N GLN A 91 2.50 -10.57 -14.32
CA GLN A 91 1.21 -10.79 -14.98
C GLN A 91 0.15 -11.25 -13.99
N ALA A 92 0.47 -12.19 -13.08
CA ALA A 92 -0.45 -12.60 -12.03
C ALA A 92 -0.82 -11.43 -11.08
N HIS A 93 0.11 -10.53 -10.80
CA HIS A 93 -0.13 -9.31 -10.03
C HIS A 93 -1.07 -8.36 -10.79
N LEU A 94 -0.88 -8.15 -12.09
CA LEU A 94 -1.79 -7.35 -12.91
C LEU A 94 -3.21 -7.91 -12.94
N ASP A 95 -3.34 -9.24 -13.07
CA ASP A 95 -4.63 -9.94 -13.02
C ASP A 95 -5.30 -9.73 -11.65
N MET A 96 -4.54 -9.87 -10.56
CA MET A 96 -5.00 -9.61 -9.19
C MET A 96 -5.52 -8.18 -9.04
N VAL A 97 -4.77 -7.18 -9.51
CA VAL A 97 -5.18 -5.76 -9.45
C VAL A 97 -6.46 -5.50 -10.24
N THR A 98 -6.59 -6.15 -11.40
CA THR A 98 -7.77 -6.03 -12.26
C THR A 98 -9.00 -6.61 -11.56
N ALA A 99 -8.89 -7.83 -11.03
CA ALA A 99 -9.95 -8.47 -10.25
C ALA A 99 -10.30 -7.65 -9.00
N PHE A 100 -9.30 -7.15 -8.26
CA PHE A 100 -9.51 -6.34 -7.06
C PHE A 100 -10.33 -5.07 -7.34
N ASN A 101 -10.03 -4.37 -8.44
CA ASN A 101 -10.82 -3.20 -8.82
C ASN A 101 -12.26 -3.56 -9.16
N LYS A 102 -12.44 -4.59 -9.98
CA LYS A 102 -13.75 -5.01 -10.47
C LYS A 102 -14.65 -5.58 -9.36
N ASP A 103 -14.09 -6.43 -8.50
CA ASP A 103 -14.86 -7.24 -7.57
C ASP A 103 -14.88 -6.66 -6.15
N VAL A 104 -14.00 -5.71 -5.83
CA VAL A 104 -13.95 -5.04 -4.51
C VAL A 104 -14.21 -3.53 -4.63
N CYS A 105 -13.41 -2.80 -5.42
CA CYS A 105 -13.52 -1.34 -5.49
C CYS A 105 -14.86 -0.87 -6.08
N ASP A 106 -15.27 -1.42 -7.23
CA ASP A 106 -16.48 -0.99 -7.93
C ASP A 106 -17.77 -1.30 -7.13
N PRO A 107 -17.95 -2.50 -6.52
CA PRO A 107 -19.10 -2.78 -5.67
C PRO A 107 -19.18 -1.85 -4.45
N LEU A 108 -18.05 -1.55 -3.80
CA LEU A 108 -18.01 -0.60 -2.68
C LEU A 108 -18.37 0.81 -3.11
N LYS A 109 -17.85 1.28 -4.26
CA LYS A 109 -18.20 2.57 -4.85
C LYS A 109 -19.69 2.67 -5.11
N ASN A 110 -20.26 1.65 -5.75
CA ASN A 110 -21.68 1.58 -6.09
C ASN A 110 -22.53 1.57 -4.82
N PHE A 111 -22.13 0.82 -3.81
CA PHE A 111 -22.84 0.76 -2.53
C PHE A 111 -22.88 2.13 -1.82
N VAL A 112 -21.74 2.83 -1.76
CA VAL A 112 -21.67 4.18 -1.14
C VAL A 112 -22.48 5.21 -1.93
N SER A 113 -22.51 5.10 -3.26
CA SER A 113 -23.07 6.12 -4.15
C SER A 113 -24.57 5.96 -4.39
N TYR A 114 -25.06 4.73 -4.55
CA TYR A 114 -26.43 4.48 -4.99
C TYR A 114 -27.34 3.96 -3.87
N ASP A 115 -26.94 2.94 -3.11
CA ASP A 115 -27.84 2.35 -2.11
C ASP A 115 -28.18 3.33 -0.98
N PHE A 116 -27.22 4.14 -0.52
CA PHE A 116 -27.51 5.19 0.47
C PHE A 116 -28.27 6.39 -0.11
N LEU A 117 -28.27 6.59 -1.42
CA LEU A 117 -29.01 7.68 -2.06
C LEU A 117 -30.50 7.39 -2.04
N GLU A 118 -30.89 6.15 -2.34
CA GLU A 118 -32.27 5.68 -2.27
C GLU A 118 -32.89 5.92 -0.87
N MET A 119 -32.17 5.54 0.18
CA MET A 119 -32.56 5.80 1.57
C MET A 119 -32.75 7.30 1.87
N GLN A 120 -31.82 8.14 1.41
CA GLN A 120 -31.91 9.60 1.61
C GLN A 120 -33.11 10.21 0.86
N GLN A 121 -33.40 9.73 -0.35
CA GLN A 121 -34.55 10.15 -1.13
C GLN A 121 -35.87 9.73 -0.47
N ALA A 122 -35.95 8.50 0.05
CA ALA A 122 -37.11 8.02 0.79
C ALA A 122 -37.37 8.89 2.05
N LYS A 123 -36.34 9.19 2.85
CA LYS A 123 -36.48 10.12 3.99
C LYS A 123 -36.95 11.50 3.56
N LYS A 124 -36.39 12.04 2.48
CA LYS A 124 -36.77 13.36 1.95
C LYS A 124 -38.25 13.41 1.57
N LYS A 125 -38.79 12.35 0.95
CA LYS A 125 -40.23 12.24 0.64
C LYS A 125 -41.09 12.31 1.91
N VAL A 126 -40.74 11.53 2.94
CA VAL A 126 -41.46 11.56 4.24
C VAL A 126 -41.49 12.95 4.85
N LEU A 127 -40.35 13.65 4.87
CA LEU A 127 -40.25 15.01 5.42
C LEU A 127 -41.04 16.04 4.60
N ASN A 128 -41.01 15.92 3.27
CA ASN A 128 -41.77 16.80 2.39
C ASN A 128 -43.27 16.65 2.61
N THR A 129 -43.79 15.41 2.56
CA THR A 129 -45.23 15.16 2.79
C THR A 129 -45.65 15.57 4.20
N ALA A 130 -44.80 15.39 5.22
CA ALA A 130 -45.07 15.88 6.57
C ALA A 130 -45.22 17.41 6.62
N SER A 131 -44.30 18.14 5.98
CA SER A 131 -44.36 19.61 5.87
C SER A 131 -45.63 20.08 5.13
N GLU A 132 -46.06 19.35 4.10
CA GLU A 132 -47.30 19.62 3.37
C GLU A 132 -48.55 19.37 4.22
N CYS A 133 -48.57 18.31 5.03
CA CYS A 133 -49.61 18.05 6.04
C CYS A 133 -49.73 19.22 7.03
N ASP A 134 -48.61 19.67 7.59
CA ASP A 134 -48.58 20.75 8.58
C ASP A 134 -49.03 22.09 7.96
N SER A 135 -48.57 22.38 6.74
CA SER A 135 -49.00 23.56 5.97
C SER A 135 -50.50 23.55 5.70
N THR A 136 -51.05 22.39 5.31
CA THR A 136 -52.50 22.24 5.04
C THR A 136 -53.31 22.36 6.32
N ARG A 137 -52.82 21.81 7.44
CA ARG A 137 -53.44 21.99 8.77
C ARG A 137 -53.46 23.45 9.19
N ALA A 138 -52.34 24.17 9.04
CA ALA A 138 -52.27 25.59 9.35
C ALA A 138 -53.25 26.43 8.49
N LYS A 139 -53.49 26.03 7.23
CA LYS A 139 -54.53 26.66 6.38
C LYS A 139 -55.94 26.42 6.91
N ILE A 140 -56.25 25.20 7.38
CA ILE A 140 -57.54 24.88 8.02
C ILE A 140 -57.72 25.75 9.28
N ASP A 141 -56.72 25.78 10.16
CA ASP A 141 -56.78 26.57 11.40
C ASP A 141 -56.96 28.07 11.11
N SER A 142 -56.23 28.60 10.13
CA SER A 142 -56.33 30.00 9.71
C SER A 142 -57.69 30.32 9.09
N ALA A 143 -58.26 29.40 8.31
CA ALA A 143 -59.60 29.56 7.74
C ALA A 143 -60.66 29.59 8.85
N MET A 144 -60.54 28.70 9.84
CA MET A 144 -61.47 28.58 10.98
C MET A 144 -61.45 29.80 11.92
N GLN A 145 -60.31 30.47 12.09
CA GLN A 145 -60.21 31.68 12.92
C GLN A 145 -60.93 32.90 12.31
N GLY A 146 -61.24 32.85 11.01
CA GLY A 146 -61.89 33.93 10.27
C GLY A 146 -60.98 35.15 10.10
N ARG A 147 -61.07 35.83 8.95
CA ARG A 147 -60.35 37.10 8.77
C ARG A 147 -61.10 38.22 9.49
N LYS A 148 -60.55 38.73 10.60
CA LYS A 148 -60.94 40.04 11.13
C LYS A 148 -60.55 41.09 10.10
N ARG A 149 -61.53 41.72 9.46
CA ARG A 149 -61.26 42.92 8.64
C ARG A 149 -60.82 44.03 9.59
N ILE A 150 -59.69 44.67 9.27
CA ILE A 150 -59.21 45.86 9.97
C ILE A 150 -60.35 46.90 9.92
N GLY A 151 -60.90 47.26 11.08
CA GLY A 151 -62.02 48.21 11.22
C GLY A 151 -63.44 47.62 11.31
N SER A 152 -63.64 46.30 11.27
CA SER A 152 -64.96 45.66 11.42
C SER A 152 -65.00 44.72 12.63
N SER A 153 -65.98 44.92 13.53
CA SER A 153 -66.24 44.01 14.66
C SER A 153 -66.83 42.66 14.23
N LYS A 154 -67.28 42.52 12.98
CA LYS A 154 -67.83 41.27 12.44
C LYS A 154 -66.74 40.48 11.71
N THR A 155 -66.39 39.30 12.25
CA THR A 155 -65.65 38.25 11.55
C THR A 155 -66.54 37.66 10.46
N LYS A 156 -66.07 37.65 9.21
CA LYS A 156 -66.77 36.93 8.14
C LYS A 156 -66.67 35.43 8.45
N PRO A 157 -67.78 34.67 8.48
CA PRO A 157 -67.71 33.22 8.67
C PRO A 157 -66.87 32.60 7.56
N ALA A 158 -66.08 31.58 7.93
CA ALA A 158 -65.27 30.83 6.99
C ALA A 158 -66.14 30.18 5.92
N ASP A 159 -65.65 30.09 4.68
CA ASP A 159 -66.34 29.39 3.60
C ASP A 159 -66.30 27.88 3.86
N PRO A 160 -67.46 27.22 4.13
CA PRO A 160 -67.49 25.79 4.42
C PRO A 160 -66.94 24.93 3.29
N ALA A 161 -67.11 25.36 2.03
CA ALA A 161 -66.62 24.62 0.88
C ALA A 161 -65.08 24.60 0.82
N GLN A 162 -64.45 25.72 1.17
CA GLN A 162 -62.99 25.83 1.22
C GLN A 162 -62.39 24.97 2.33
N ILE A 163 -63.01 24.94 3.51
CA ILE A 163 -62.57 24.08 4.62
C ILE A 163 -62.68 22.60 4.21
N ALA A 164 -63.82 22.19 3.65
CA ALA A 164 -64.02 20.82 3.18
C ALA A 164 -63.03 20.40 2.07
N GLN A 165 -62.55 21.35 1.26
CA GLN A 165 -61.47 21.09 0.30
C GLN A 165 -60.13 20.83 1.01
N TYR A 166 -59.75 21.66 1.98
CA TYR A 166 -58.51 21.46 2.74
C TYR A 166 -58.53 20.18 3.57
N GLU A 167 -59.67 19.80 4.13
CA GLU A 167 -59.83 18.53 4.85
C GLU A 167 -59.63 17.31 3.94
N ARG A 168 -60.20 17.33 2.73
CA ARG A 168 -59.96 16.27 1.73
C ARG A 168 -58.50 16.18 1.32
N GLU A 169 -57.85 17.32 1.11
CA GLU A 169 -56.42 17.35 0.77
C GLU A 169 -55.54 16.86 1.93
N LEU A 170 -55.86 17.24 3.17
CA LEU A 170 -55.15 16.76 4.35
C LEU A 170 -55.29 15.24 4.49
N GLU A 171 -56.47 14.68 4.24
CA GLU A 171 -56.68 13.23 4.30
C GLU A 171 -55.89 12.48 3.20
N ARG A 172 -55.84 13.06 1.99
CA ARG A 172 -54.97 12.55 0.91
C ARG A 172 -53.49 12.55 1.32
N LEU A 173 -53.00 13.67 1.86
CA LEU A 173 -51.62 13.83 2.29
C LEU A 173 -51.25 12.89 3.45
N LYS A 174 -52.17 12.65 4.41
CA LYS A 174 -51.96 11.68 5.48
C LYS A 174 -51.78 10.26 4.93
N LYS A 175 -52.63 9.84 3.99
CA LYS A 175 -52.49 8.53 3.35
C LYS A 175 -51.13 8.41 2.66
N GLU A 176 -50.75 9.41 1.88
CA GLU A 176 -49.44 9.48 1.22
C GLU A 176 -48.29 9.47 2.25
N GLN A 177 -48.45 10.13 3.39
CA GLN A 177 -47.46 10.17 4.46
C GLN A 177 -47.25 8.77 5.09
N VAL A 178 -48.33 8.01 5.30
CA VAL A 178 -48.26 6.62 5.78
C VAL A 178 -47.55 5.73 4.77
N GLU A 179 -47.89 5.83 3.49
CA GLU A 179 -47.24 5.08 2.41
C GLU A 179 -45.74 5.41 2.31
N ASN A 180 -45.39 6.70 2.35
CA ASN A 180 -44.00 7.15 2.30
C ASN A 180 -43.19 6.65 3.51
N ARG A 181 -43.80 6.55 4.70
CA ARG A 181 -43.14 5.99 5.90
C ARG A 181 -42.89 4.50 5.80
N GLN A 182 -43.90 3.75 5.37
CA GLN A 182 -43.75 2.31 5.16
C GLN A 182 -42.64 2.03 4.14
N ASN A 183 -42.62 2.80 3.05
CA ASN A 183 -41.54 2.72 2.07
C ASN A 183 -40.18 3.10 2.66
N PHE A 184 -40.10 4.16 3.47
CA PHE A 184 -38.85 4.54 4.13
C PHE A 184 -38.33 3.46 5.07
N SER A 185 -39.20 2.89 5.92
CA SER A 185 -38.85 1.80 6.84
C SER A 185 -38.37 0.55 6.08
N LEU A 186 -39.05 0.20 4.97
CA LEU A 186 -38.63 -0.88 4.09
C LEU A 186 -37.23 -0.65 3.48
N VAL A 187 -37.00 0.53 2.90
CA VAL A 187 -35.70 0.90 2.30
C VAL A 187 -34.59 0.92 3.36
N LEU A 188 -34.92 1.35 4.58
CA LEU A 188 -33.97 1.37 5.69
C LEU A 188 -33.56 -0.05 6.11
N ALA A 189 -34.53 -0.96 6.25
CA ALA A 189 -34.27 -2.38 6.54
C ALA A 189 -33.44 -3.05 5.43
N GLN A 190 -33.79 -2.80 4.15
CA GLN A 190 -33.02 -3.31 3.01
C GLN A 190 -31.59 -2.75 2.98
N THR A 191 -31.42 -1.46 3.28
CA THR A 191 -30.09 -0.83 3.36
C THR A 191 -29.25 -1.47 4.46
N HIS A 192 -29.86 -1.79 5.60
CA HIS A 192 -29.19 -2.48 6.69
C HIS A 192 -28.69 -3.88 6.27
N GLN A 193 -29.56 -4.69 5.66
CA GLN A 193 -29.20 -6.02 5.16
C GLN A 193 -28.13 -5.96 4.06
N LYS A 194 -28.28 -5.04 3.10
CA LYS A 194 -27.31 -4.84 2.00
C LYS A 194 -25.94 -4.43 2.54
N LYS A 195 -25.88 -3.61 3.60
CA LYS A 195 -24.62 -3.19 4.23
C LYS A 195 -23.79 -4.38 4.70
N GLU A 196 -24.41 -5.30 5.43
CA GLU A 196 -23.70 -6.46 6.00
C GLU A 196 -23.24 -7.40 4.90
N THR A 197 -24.17 -7.77 4.00
CA THR A 197 -23.89 -8.73 2.93
C THR A 197 -22.86 -8.21 1.92
N LYS A 198 -22.98 -6.95 1.46
CA LYS A 198 -22.02 -6.37 0.51
C LYS A 198 -20.65 -6.14 1.12
N LEU A 199 -20.58 -5.75 2.40
CA LEU A 199 -19.30 -5.57 3.08
C LEU A 199 -18.58 -6.91 3.28
N LEU A 200 -19.29 -7.92 3.77
CA LEU A 200 -18.73 -9.27 3.93
C LEU A 200 -18.29 -9.85 2.58
N LYS A 201 -19.09 -9.68 1.53
CA LYS A 201 -18.72 -10.12 0.18
C LYS A 201 -17.46 -9.44 -0.33
N ALA A 202 -17.34 -8.13 -0.18
CA ALA A 202 -16.14 -7.38 -0.59
C ALA A 202 -14.88 -7.84 0.16
N MET A 203 -14.99 -8.15 1.45
CA MET A 203 -13.86 -8.68 2.24
C MET A 203 -13.49 -10.11 1.84
N PHE A 204 -14.50 -10.96 1.62
CA PHE A 204 -14.29 -12.31 1.11
C PHE A 204 -13.59 -12.30 -0.25
N ASP A 205 -14.05 -11.47 -1.18
CA ASP A 205 -13.45 -11.35 -2.51
C ASP A 205 -12.02 -10.82 -2.46
N MET A 206 -11.77 -9.80 -1.62
CA MET A 206 -10.40 -9.31 -1.37
C MET A 206 -9.48 -10.44 -0.93
N VAL A 207 -9.88 -11.25 0.06
CA VAL A 207 -9.04 -12.33 0.59
C VAL A 207 -8.81 -13.42 -0.45
N ASN A 208 -9.85 -13.82 -1.20
CA ASN A 208 -9.70 -14.83 -2.25
C ASN A 208 -8.81 -14.36 -3.39
N ILE A 209 -8.94 -13.11 -3.83
CA ILE A 209 -8.09 -12.53 -4.88
C ILE A 209 -6.62 -12.54 -4.46
N GLN A 210 -6.33 -12.23 -3.19
CA GLN A 210 -4.98 -12.33 -2.63
C GLN A 210 -4.48 -13.77 -2.56
N HIS A 211 -5.34 -14.68 -2.10
CA HIS A 211 -5.03 -16.11 -2.04
C HIS A 211 -4.63 -16.64 -3.43
N ASP A 212 -5.46 -16.40 -4.45
CA ASP A 212 -5.23 -16.87 -5.82
C ASP A 212 -3.94 -16.30 -6.42
N TYR A 213 -3.63 -15.02 -6.12
CA TYR A 213 -2.36 -14.41 -6.53
C TYR A 213 -1.15 -15.10 -5.88
N HIS A 214 -1.21 -15.33 -4.58
CA HIS A 214 -0.12 -15.97 -3.84
C HIS A 214 0.08 -17.42 -4.26
N GLU A 215 -0.99 -18.19 -4.44
CA GLU A 215 -0.92 -19.57 -4.93
C GLU A 215 -0.22 -19.65 -6.29
N LYS A 216 -0.65 -18.81 -7.26
CA LYS A 216 -0.04 -18.76 -8.60
C LYS A 216 1.43 -18.34 -8.55
N SER A 217 1.75 -17.32 -7.74
CA SER A 217 3.11 -16.80 -7.61
C SER A 217 4.04 -17.81 -6.94
N MET A 218 3.56 -18.51 -5.91
CA MET A 218 4.30 -19.59 -5.24
C MET A 218 4.58 -20.75 -6.19
N PHE A 219 3.60 -21.15 -7.01
CA PHE A 219 3.81 -22.16 -8.05
C PHE A 219 4.93 -21.77 -9.04
N MET A 220 4.97 -20.52 -9.48
CA MET A 220 6.03 -20.02 -10.36
C MET A 220 7.40 -20.03 -9.69
N LEU A 221 7.47 -19.63 -8.41
CA LEU A 221 8.71 -19.66 -7.63
C LEU A 221 9.19 -21.08 -7.35
N ASP A 222 8.28 -22.03 -7.14
CA ASP A 222 8.63 -23.44 -6.95
C ASP A 222 9.30 -24.03 -8.20
N ASN A 223 8.84 -23.66 -9.39
CA ASN A 223 9.49 -24.03 -10.65
C ASN A 223 10.89 -23.41 -10.80
N LEU A 224 11.14 -22.27 -10.16
CA LEU A 224 12.43 -21.58 -10.19
C LEU A 224 13.45 -22.16 -9.20
N LYS A 225 13.01 -22.71 -8.05
CA LYS A 225 13.87 -23.31 -7.01
C LYS A 225 14.97 -24.25 -7.55
N PRO A 226 14.69 -25.25 -8.40
CA PRO A 226 15.74 -26.13 -8.92
C PRO A 226 16.78 -25.39 -9.77
N LYS A 227 16.40 -24.30 -10.45
CA LYS A 227 17.34 -23.47 -11.23
C LYS A 227 18.25 -22.65 -10.33
N ILE A 228 17.72 -22.12 -9.22
CA ILE A 228 18.52 -21.42 -8.20
C ILE A 228 19.56 -22.37 -7.61
N LYS A 229 19.16 -23.59 -7.25
CA LYS A 229 20.08 -24.60 -6.72
C LYS A 229 21.19 -24.94 -7.72
N GLY A 230 20.83 -25.15 -8.99
CA GLY A 230 21.83 -25.41 -10.04
C GLY A 230 22.80 -24.24 -10.27
N LEU A 231 22.32 -22.99 -10.15
CA LEU A 231 23.19 -21.80 -10.19
C LEU A 231 24.15 -21.78 -9.00
N GLU A 232 23.65 -22.04 -7.80
CA GLU A 232 24.48 -22.08 -6.59
C GLU A 232 25.61 -23.11 -6.72
N GLU A 233 25.31 -24.32 -7.19
CA GLU A 233 26.31 -25.37 -7.44
C GLU A 233 27.35 -24.92 -8.46
N GLN A 234 26.95 -24.23 -9.54
CA GLN A 234 27.88 -23.69 -10.54
C GLN A 234 28.73 -22.54 -10.02
N ILE A 235 28.16 -21.64 -9.22
CA ILE A 235 28.91 -20.57 -8.56
C ILE A 235 29.98 -21.19 -7.66
N GLN A 236 29.60 -22.16 -6.83
CA GLN A 236 30.53 -22.88 -5.96
C GLN A 236 31.61 -23.63 -6.72
N GLU A 237 31.28 -24.27 -7.85
CA GLU A 237 32.28 -24.98 -8.66
C GLU A 237 33.24 -23.99 -9.34
N SER A 238 32.72 -22.91 -9.91
CA SER A 238 33.53 -21.88 -10.57
C SER A 238 34.49 -21.17 -9.61
N SER A 239 34.15 -21.11 -8.31
CA SER A 239 34.97 -20.48 -7.29
C SER A 239 36.07 -21.39 -6.73
N LYS A 240 35.97 -22.73 -6.87
CA LYS A 240 36.95 -23.69 -6.33
C LYS A 240 38.38 -23.53 -6.87
N GLY A 241 38.57 -22.84 -8.00
CA GLY A 241 39.89 -22.56 -8.58
C GLY A 241 40.42 -21.14 -8.35
N ILE A 242 39.56 -20.20 -7.94
CA ILE A 242 39.94 -18.81 -7.67
C ILE A 242 40.38 -18.71 -6.22
N ILE A 243 41.54 -19.31 -5.91
CA ILE A 243 42.19 -19.12 -4.62
C ILE A 243 42.88 -17.75 -4.67
N CYS A 244 42.09 -16.67 -4.63
CA CYS A 244 42.64 -15.36 -4.30
C CYS A 244 42.74 -15.25 -2.77
N SER A 245 43.45 -16.20 -2.17
CA SER A 245 43.71 -16.21 -0.74
C SER A 245 45.13 -15.72 -0.49
N LYS A 246 45.24 -14.55 0.15
CA LYS A 246 46.52 -14.01 0.60
C LYS A 246 46.41 -13.69 2.07
N GLU A 247 47.35 -14.19 2.85
CA GLU A 247 47.46 -13.86 4.27
C GLU A 247 48.84 -13.29 4.58
N GLY A 248 48.89 -12.31 5.48
CA GLY A 248 50.14 -11.59 5.77
C GLY A 248 49.95 -10.50 6.81
N HIS A 249 51.04 -10.06 7.41
CA HIS A 249 51.00 -8.90 8.29
C HIS A 249 51.14 -7.63 7.47
N LEU A 250 50.25 -6.66 7.68
CA LEU A 250 50.39 -5.31 7.14
C LEU A 250 50.32 -4.30 8.27
N LEU A 251 50.94 -3.14 8.06
CA LEU A 251 50.71 -1.99 8.90
C LEU A 251 49.46 -1.26 8.39
N VAL A 252 48.51 -0.98 9.26
CA VAL A 252 47.34 -0.16 8.97
C VAL A 252 47.47 1.18 9.68
N LYS A 253 47.17 2.27 8.97
CA LYS A 253 47.17 3.61 9.57
C LYS A 253 45.87 3.83 10.35
N SER A 254 45.99 4.06 11.65
CA SER A 254 44.81 4.35 12.49
C SER A 254 44.13 5.65 12.06
N SER A 255 42.81 5.60 11.88
CA SER A 255 41.99 6.78 11.59
C SER A 255 41.65 7.62 12.83
N ALA A 256 42.01 7.15 14.03
CA ALA A 256 41.71 7.83 15.29
C ALA A 256 42.53 9.12 15.42
N ALA A 257 41.84 10.25 15.60
CA ALA A 257 42.39 11.60 15.51
C ALA A 257 43.52 11.92 16.51
N MET A 258 43.66 11.16 17.61
CA MET A 258 44.69 11.41 18.64
C MET A 258 45.83 10.38 18.69
N GLN A 259 45.75 9.27 17.93
CA GLN A 259 46.78 8.22 17.86
C GLN A 259 46.95 7.73 16.41
N GLY A 260 47.19 8.67 15.49
CA GLY A 260 47.35 8.40 14.05
C GLY A 260 48.64 7.66 13.67
N GLY A 261 49.01 6.64 14.43
CA GLY A 261 50.15 5.76 14.19
C GLY A 261 49.81 4.57 13.31
N TRP A 262 50.86 3.83 12.97
CA TRP A 262 50.78 2.56 12.25
C TRP A 262 50.61 1.42 13.24
N GLN A 263 49.67 0.52 12.99
CA GLN A 263 49.42 -0.67 13.80
C GLN A 263 49.61 -1.91 12.95
N LYS A 264 50.35 -2.91 13.46
CA LYS A 264 50.58 -4.18 12.77
C LYS A 264 49.38 -5.10 12.97
N HIS A 265 48.70 -5.43 11.90
CA HIS A 265 47.55 -6.34 11.88
C HIS A 265 47.84 -7.53 10.97
N TRP A 266 47.19 -8.66 11.24
CA TRP A 266 47.16 -9.82 10.37
C TRP A 266 45.98 -9.68 9.41
N PHE A 267 46.24 -9.64 8.11
CA PHE A 267 45.23 -9.54 7.08
C PHE A 267 45.05 -10.90 6.39
N VAL A 268 43.80 -11.23 6.08
CA VAL A 268 43.45 -12.41 5.30
C VAL A 268 42.49 -11.96 4.21
N LEU A 269 42.92 -12.08 2.96
CA LEU A 269 42.04 -12.00 1.81
C LEU A 269 41.47 -13.39 1.54
N LYS A 270 40.16 -13.52 1.49
CA LYS A 270 39.47 -14.78 1.17
C LYS A 270 38.05 -14.51 0.69
N ASP A 271 37.61 -15.22 -0.35
CA ASP A 271 36.23 -15.18 -0.85
C ASP A 271 35.72 -13.77 -1.23
N GLY A 272 36.62 -12.89 -1.72
CA GLY A 272 36.28 -11.50 -2.04
C GLY A 272 36.17 -10.57 -0.84
N TYR A 273 36.60 -11.02 0.34
CA TYR A 273 36.63 -10.23 1.57
C TYR A 273 38.05 -10.12 2.13
N LEU A 274 38.40 -8.92 2.58
CA LEU A 274 39.62 -8.64 3.33
C LEU A 274 39.28 -8.52 4.82
N PHE A 275 39.75 -9.50 5.58
CA PHE A 275 39.64 -9.55 7.03
C PHE A 275 40.88 -8.92 7.67
N SER A 276 40.69 -8.23 8.79
CA SER A 276 41.78 -7.65 9.58
C SER A 276 41.67 -8.12 11.02
N TYR A 277 42.77 -8.63 11.55
CA TYR A 277 42.88 -9.15 12.92
C TYR A 277 44.04 -8.46 13.64
N LYS A 278 43.88 -8.20 14.93
CA LYS A 278 44.99 -7.65 15.75
C LYS A 278 46.17 -8.61 15.82
N SER A 279 45.90 -9.90 15.80
CA SER A 279 46.93 -10.94 15.73
C SER A 279 46.43 -12.18 14.97
N LYS A 280 47.35 -13.03 14.52
CA LYS A 280 47.00 -14.32 13.87
C LYS A 280 46.21 -15.26 14.79
N LYS A 281 46.31 -15.10 16.11
CA LYS A 281 45.58 -15.91 17.10
C LYS A 281 44.12 -15.47 17.28
N ASP A 282 43.79 -14.24 16.87
CA ASP A 282 42.45 -13.65 17.00
C ASP A 282 41.60 -13.84 15.74
N ALA A 283 41.92 -14.84 14.91
CA ALA A 283 41.27 -15.09 13.62
C ALA A 283 39.75 -15.37 13.70
N SER A 284 39.22 -15.57 14.91
CA SER A 284 37.81 -15.81 15.21
C SER A 284 37.02 -14.53 15.54
N SER A 285 37.68 -13.39 15.76
CA SER A 285 37.05 -12.11 16.11
C SER A 285 37.39 -11.01 15.10
N ALA A 286 37.11 -11.26 13.81
CA ALA A 286 37.30 -10.23 12.80
C ALA A 286 36.42 -9.00 13.12
N ASP A 287 37.01 -7.82 13.08
CA ASP A 287 36.24 -6.61 12.81
C ASP A 287 35.61 -6.75 11.41
N GLN A 288 34.43 -6.17 11.19
CA GLN A 288 33.62 -6.36 9.97
C GLN A 288 34.48 -6.45 8.70
N PRO A 289 34.41 -7.57 7.95
CA PRO A 289 35.25 -7.78 6.78
C PRO A 289 34.96 -6.75 5.70
N LEU A 290 36.01 -6.30 5.01
CA LEU A 290 35.87 -5.38 3.88
C LEU A 290 35.61 -6.17 2.61
N ASN A 291 34.46 -5.98 1.97
CA ASN A 291 34.19 -6.57 0.65
C ASN A 291 35.04 -5.86 -0.41
N ILE A 292 36.06 -6.54 -0.95
CA ILE A 292 37.00 -5.96 -1.90
C ILE A 292 36.41 -5.83 -3.31
N MET A 293 35.33 -6.55 -3.64
CA MET A 293 34.67 -6.48 -4.96
C MET A 293 34.08 -5.10 -5.28
N PHE A 294 33.84 -4.29 -4.24
CA PHE A 294 33.33 -2.92 -4.36
C PHE A 294 34.41 -1.86 -4.06
N CYS A 295 35.67 -2.30 -3.97
CA CYS A 295 36.79 -1.43 -3.67
C CYS A 295 37.66 -1.19 -4.91
N THR A 296 38.43 -0.10 -4.88
CA THR A 296 39.53 0.11 -5.84
C THR A 296 40.83 0.31 -5.07
N THR A 297 41.92 -0.21 -5.60
CA THR A 297 43.26 -0.01 -5.04
C THR A 297 43.98 1.12 -5.75
N ARG A 298 44.81 1.87 -5.01
CA ARG A 298 45.73 2.85 -5.60
C ARG A 298 47.00 2.99 -4.77
N THR A 299 48.07 3.40 -5.44
CA THR A 299 49.30 3.82 -4.78
C THR A 299 49.24 5.34 -4.58
N PRO A 300 49.32 5.85 -3.33
CA PRO A 300 49.35 7.28 -3.10
C PRO A 300 50.63 7.92 -3.70
N PRO A 301 50.62 9.24 -3.99
CA PRO A 301 51.81 9.94 -4.47
C PRO A 301 53.00 9.77 -3.51
N ALA A 302 54.22 9.73 -4.04
CA ALA A 302 55.44 9.52 -3.26
C ALA A 302 55.49 10.45 -2.05
N VAL A 303 55.41 9.86 -0.85
CA VAL A 303 55.49 10.59 0.42
C VAL A 303 56.95 10.58 0.85
N ALA A 304 57.50 11.72 1.28
CA ALA A 304 58.85 11.74 1.84
C ALA A 304 58.89 10.92 3.15
N GLY A 305 59.68 9.85 3.19
CA GLY A 305 59.85 9.02 4.40
C GLY A 305 60.31 7.60 4.12
N LYS A 306 60.88 6.94 5.15
CA LYS A 306 61.31 5.54 5.07
C LYS A 306 60.08 4.64 4.91
N GLY A 307 60.04 3.85 3.84
CA GLY A 307 58.97 2.87 3.57
C GLY A 307 57.76 3.41 2.81
N ALA A 308 57.81 4.65 2.29
CA ALA A 308 56.73 5.25 1.52
C ALA A 308 56.37 4.45 0.26
N ASP A 309 57.34 3.81 -0.37
CA ASP A 309 57.15 3.01 -1.59
C ASP A 309 56.37 1.70 -1.33
N CYS A 310 56.15 1.33 -0.07
CA CYS A 310 55.42 0.12 0.32
C CYS A 310 53.96 0.42 0.74
N ILE A 311 53.50 1.67 0.59
CA ILE A 311 52.15 2.10 0.98
C ILE A 311 51.17 1.93 -0.19
N PHE A 312 49.96 1.47 0.12
CA PHE A 312 48.83 1.44 -0.80
C PHE A 312 47.52 1.75 -0.08
N GLU A 313 46.50 2.16 -0.84
CA GLU A 313 45.19 2.51 -0.32
C GLU A 313 44.10 1.65 -0.96
N ILE A 314 43.14 1.24 -0.12
CA ILE A 314 41.89 0.60 -0.57
C ILE A 314 40.76 1.60 -0.38
N MET A 315 40.14 2.01 -1.49
CA MET A 315 39.04 2.96 -1.56
C MET A 315 37.72 2.18 -1.57
N ASN A 316 36.84 2.45 -0.61
CA ASN A 316 35.46 1.96 -0.62
C ASN A 316 34.52 3.15 -0.83
N ARG A 317 33.58 3.07 -1.78
CA ARG A 317 32.65 4.16 -2.12
C ARG A 317 31.80 4.62 -0.93
N ASP A 318 31.51 3.73 0.01
CA ASP A 318 30.69 4.03 1.19
C ASP A 318 31.50 4.67 2.33
N LYS A 319 32.84 4.60 2.28
CA LYS A 319 33.73 5.15 3.31
C LYS A 319 34.39 6.43 2.82
N LYS A 320 34.24 7.50 3.61
CA LYS A 320 34.86 8.82 3.31
C LYS A 320 36.40 8.81 3.28
N LYS A 321 37.03 7.85 3.97
CA LYS A 321 38.49 7.75 4.07
C LYS A 321 38.97 6.38 3.55
N PRO A 322 40.06 6.33 2.77
CA PRO A 322 40.68 5.07 2.38
C PRO A 322 41.18 4.28 3.58
N LEU A 323 41.22 2.96 3.43
CA LEU A 323 42.03 2.10 4.27
C LEU A 323 43.49 2.19 3.76
N VAL A 324 44.36 2.81 4.55
CA VAL A 324 45.77 2.99 4.19
C VAL A 324 46.59 1.87 4.82
N LEU A 325 47.26 1.11 3.96
CA LEU A 325 48.05 -0.07 4.32
C LEU A 325 49.50 0.11 3.88
N GLN A 326 50.41 -0.51 4.61
CA GLN A 326 51.83 -0.55 4.28
C GLN A 326 52.36 -1.98 4.42
N ALA A 327 52.98 -2.49 3.36
CA ALA A 327 53.68 -3.76 3.34
C ALA A 327 55.12 -3.63 3.85
N GLU A 328 55.78 -4.73 4.16
CA GLU A 328 57.18 -4.71 4.60
C GLU A 328 58.14 -4.45 3.43
N THR A 329 57.77 -4.91 2.24
CA THR A 329 58.56 -4.78 1.02
C THR A 329 57.69 -4.35 -0.16
N GLU A 330 58.32 -3.79 -1.20
CA GLU A 330 57.62 -3.43 -2.43
C GLU A 330 57.05 -4.67 -3.13
N THR A 331 57.79 -5.79 -3.11
CA THR A 331 57.31 -7.08 -3.64
C THR A 331 56.04 -7.52 -2.94
N GLU A 332 55.98 -7.41 -1.61
CA GLU A 332 54.79 -7.75 -0.84
C GLU A 332 53.62 -6.80 -1.14
N LYS A 333 53.87 -5.48 -1.24
CA LYS A 333 52.87 -4.50 -1.68
C LYS A 333 52.26 -4.90 -3.02
N ASN A 334 53.10 -5.17 -4.03
CA ASN A 334 52.64 -5.52 -5.37
C ASN A 334 51.83 -6.82 -5.35
N ALA A 335 52.25 -7.83 -4.58
CA ALA A 335 51.51 -9.07 -4.44
C ALA A 335 50.15 -8.89 -3.71
N TRP A 336 50.01 -7.91 -2.81
CA TRP A 336 48.71 -7.56 -2.22
C TRP A 336 47.82 -6.81 -3.21
N LEU A 337 48.38 -5.89 -3.99
CA LEU A 337 47.64 -5.18 -5.04
C LEU A 337 47.11 -6.15 -6.10
N GLU A 338 47.95 -7.07 -6.56
CA GLU A 338 47.59 -8.11 -7.54
C GLU A 338 46.53 -9.07 -6.99
N ALA A 339 46.57 -9.40 -5.70
CA ALA A 339 45.54 -10.25 -5.10
C ALA A 339 44.19 -9.53 -4.90
N ILE A 340 44.20 -8.21 -4.72
CA ILE A 340 42.97 -7.43 -4.51
C ILE A 340 42.31 -7.03 -5.84
N GLN A 341 43.10 -6.84 -6.90
CA GLN A 341 42.64 -6.54 -8.26
C GLN A 341 42.12 -7.78 -8.95
#